data_AF-A0A368DK84-F1
#
_entry.id   AF-A0A368DK84-F1
#
_cell.length_a   1.000
_cell.length_b   1.000
_cell.length_c   1.000
_cell.angle_alpha   90.00
_cell.angle_beta   90.00
_cell.angle_gamma   90.00
#
_symmetry.space_group_name_H-M   'P 1'
#
loop_
_entity.id
_entity.type
_entity.pdbx_description
1 polymer ?
#
loop_
_entity_poly.entity_id
_entity_poly.type
_entity_poly.pdbx_seq_one_letter_code
_entity_poly.pdbx_strand_id
1 'polypeptide(L)' 'MICIPTEIPQELCAIDDELKAIYHSKDSFCIWVFQTRADRNRFMDATASMDKDAREGYYEEYFD' A
#
# COMPACT_ATOMS: atom_id res chain seq x y z
N MET A 1 -13.50 -5.09 -10.20
CA MET A 1 -12.13 -5.21 -10.76
C MET A 1 -11.98 -4.13 -11.82
N ILE A 2 -11.12 -3.15 -11.57
CA ILE A 2 -10.75 -2.12 -12.55
C ILE A 2 -9.28 -2.38 -12.88
N CYS A 3 -8.95 -2.48 -14.16
CA CYS A 3 -7.59 -2.72 -14.61
C CYS A 3 -7.08 -1.46 -15.33
N ILE A 4 -5.92 -0.96 -14.90
CA ILE A 4 -5.22 0.14 -15.55
C ILE A 4 -3.98 -0.48 -16.21
N PRO A 5 -3.93 -0.57 -17.56
CA PRO A 5 -2.75 -1.08 -18.24
C PRO A 5 -1.55 -0.14 -18.00
N THR A 6 -0.45 -0.69 -17.51
CA THR A 6 0.83 0.01 -17.31
C THR A 6 1.97 -1.00 -17.26
N GLU A 7 3.20 -0.53 -17.39
CA GLU A 7 4.39 -1.31 -17.07
C GLU A 7 4.58 -1.33 -15.54
N ILE A 8 4.55 -2.52 -14.94
CA ILE A 8 4.72 -2.71 -13.49
C ILE A 8 6.11 -3.31 -13.23
N PRO A 9 6.92 -2.75 -12.31
CA PRO A 9 8.24 -3.29 -11.97
C PRO A 9 8.18 -4.75 -11.51
N GLN A 10 9.12 -5.58 -11.97
CA GLN A 10 9.16 -7.01 -11.65
C GLN A 10 9.32 -7.27 -10.14
N GLU A 11 10.10 -6.44 -9.45
CA GLU A 11 10.25 -6.49 -7.98
C GLU A 11 8.92 -6.31 -7.25
N LEU A 12 8.05 -5.43 -7.76
CA LEU A 12 6.72 -5.23 -7.20
C LEU A 12 5.80 -6.42 -7.48
N CYS A 13 5.88 -7.00 -8.67
CA CYS A 13 5.16 -8.22 -9.04
C CYS A 13 5.58 -9.45 -8.23
N ALA A 14 6.82 -9.46 -7.72
CA ALA A 14 7.36 -10.58 -6.94
C ALA A 14 6.85 -10.59 -5.48
N ILE A 15 6.37 -9.46 -4.97
CA ILE A 15 5.77 -9.36 -3.64
C ILE A 15 4.38 -10.00 -3.69
N ASP A 16 3.94 -10.65 -2.61
CA ASP A 16 2.57 -11.19 -2.49
C ASP A 16 1.55 -10.03 -2.43
N ASP A 17 0.41 -10.12 -3.12
CA ASP A 17 -0.63 -9.08 -3.11
C ASP A 17 -1.32 -8.95 -1.74
N GLU A 18 -1.32 -9.99 -0.91
CA GLU A 18 -1.82 -9.92 0.47
C GLU A 18 -0.93 -9.08 1.39
N LEU A 19 0.31 -8.79 0.95
CA LEU A 19 1.29 -7.98 1.66
C LEU A 19 1.37 -6.54 1.16
N LYS A 20 0.43 -6.12 0.30
CA LYS A 20 0.39 -4.77 -0.24
C LYS A 20 -0.84 -4.00 0.24
N ALA A 21 -0.66 -2.72 0.54
CA ALA A 21 -1.74 -1.74 0.61
C ALA A 21 -1.56 -0.72 -0.51
N ILE A 22 -2.64 -0.38 -1.21
CA ILE A 22 -2.61 0.52 -2.38
C ILE A 22 -3.31 1.82 -2.03
N TYR A 23 -2.70 2.94 -2.42
CA TYR A 23 -3.34 4.24 -2.53
C TYR A 23 -3.23 4.73 -3.97
N HIS A 24 -4.24 5.43 -4.47
CA HIS A 24 -4.19 6.02 -5.81
C HIS A 24 -4.45 7.52 -5.74
N SER A 25 -3.67 8.29 -6.48
CA SER A 25 -3.92 9.70 -6.79
C SER A 25 -4.47 9.82 -8.22
N LYS A 26 -4.48 11.04 -8.75
CA LYS A 26 -4.86 11.33 -10.14
C LYS A 26 -3.91 10.68 -11.16
N ASP A 27 -2.64 10.56 -10.81
CA ASP A 27 -1.51 10.33 -11.70
C ASP A 27 -0.54 9.24 -11.22
N SER A 28 -0.77 8.70 -10.02
CA SER A 28 0.09 7.66 -9.44
C SER A 28 -0.73 6.68 -8.63
N PHE A 29 -0.17 5.48 -8.43
CA PHE A 29 -0.52 4.62 -7.32
C PHE A 29 0.72 4.44 -6.45
N CYS A 30 0.50 4.42 -5.14
CA CYS A 30 1.52 4.19 -4.13
C CYS A 30 1.23 2.85 -3.47
N ILE A 31 2.29 2.15 -3.08
CA ILE A 31 2.20 0.84 -2.46
C ILE A 31 3.05 0.83 -1.21
N TRP A 32 2.44 0.46 -0.10
CA TRP A 32 3.13 0.06 1.11
C TRP A 32 3.21 -1.46 1.16
N VAL A 33 4.35 -1.97 1.62
CA VAL A 33 4.68 -3.40 1.63
C VAL A 33 4.84 -3.86 3.07
N PHE A 34 4.22 -4.96 3.45
CA PHE A 34 4.20 -5.44 4.83
C PHE A 34 4.87 -6.80 4.96
N GLN A 35 5.44 -7.08 6.14
CA GLN A 35 6.01 -8.39 6.45
C GLN A 35 4.92 -9.47 6.60
N THR A 36 3.75 -9.08 7.10
CA THR A 36 2.62 -9.99 7.32
C THR A 36 1.30 -9.41 6.85
N ARG A 37 0.37 -10.30 6.49
CA ARG A 37 -1.02 -9.92 6.18
C ARG A 37 -1.72 -9.26 7.38
N ALA A 38 -1.36 -9.64 8.61
CA ALA A 38 -1.91 -9.05 9.81
C ALA A 38 -1.51 -7.58 9.95
N ASP A 39 -0.25 -7.25 9.66
CA ASP A 39 0.26 -5.87 9.66
C ASP A 39 -0.41 -5.03 8.57
N ARG A 40 -0.50 -5.58 7.35
CA ARG A 40 -1.24 -4.94 6.25
C ARG A 40 -2.67 -4.61 6.67
N ASN A 41 -3.38 -5.55 7.29
CA ASN A 41 -4.75 -5.33 7.74
C ASN A 41 -4.84 -4.28 8.85
N ARG A 42 -3.93 -4.34 9.84
CA ARG A 42 -3.86 -3.33 10.91
C ARG A 42 -3.62 -1.93 10.35
N PHE A 43 -2.73 -1.79 9.38
CA PHE A 43 -2.49 -0.51 8.69
C PHE A 43 -3.76 -0.01 7.99
N MET A 44 -4.47 -0.87 7.26
CA MET A 44 -5.69 -0.49 6.55
C MET A 44 -6.79 -0.02 7.50
N ASP A 45 -6.98 -0.70 8.64
CA ASP A 45 -7.98 -0.35 9.64
C ASP A 45 -7.61 0.95 10.37
N ALA A 46 -6.35 1.11 10.78
CA ALA A 46 -5.89 2.27 11.53
C ALA A 46 -5.87 3.56 10.69
N THR A 47 -5.61 3.44 9.39
CA THR A 47 -5.48 4.58 8.47
C THR A 47 -6.72 4.85 7.64
N ALA A 48 -7.87 4.31 8.05
CA ALA A 48 -9.15 4.59 7.43
C ALA A 48 -9.42 6.11 7.46
N SER A 49 -9.79 6.68 6.31
CA SER A 49 -10.05 8.13 6.12
C SER A 49 -8.83 9.06 6.21
N MET A 50 -7.63 8.53 6.42
CA MET A 50 -6.40 9.33 6.32
C MET A 50 -6.05 9.62 4.86
N ASP A 51 -5.49 10.81 4.61
CA ASP A 51 -4.87 11.12 3.33
C ASP A 51 -3.53 10.37 3.17
N LYS A 52 -2.86 10.59 2.03
CA LYS A 52 -1.61 9.92 1.71
C LYS A 52 -0.50 10.24 2.73
N ASP A 53 -0.35 11.51 3.08
CA ASP A 53 0.77 11.96 3.92
C ASP A 53 0.62 11.47 5.36
N ALA A 54 -0.62 11.46 5.89
CA ALA A 54 -0.92 10.86 7.18
C ALA A 54 -0.72 9.34 7.18
N ARG A 55 -1.05 8.66 6.06
CA ARG A 55 -0.76 7.23 5.88
C ARG A 55 0.72 6.93 5.86
N GLU A 56 1.50 7.72 5.15
CA GLU A 56 2.96 7.58 5.07
C GLU A 56 3.58 7.72 6.46
N GLY A 57 3.23 8.77 7.21
CA GLY A 57 3.74 8.95 8.56
C GLY A 57 3.35 7.82 9.52
N TYR A 58 2.13 7.29 9.43
CA TYR A 58 1.72 6.12 10.21
C TYR A 58 2.48 4.85 9.79
N TYR A 59 2.79 4.71 8.50
CA TYR A 59 3.54 3.58 8.00
C TYR A 59 4.98 3.59 8.56
N GLU A 60 5.67 4.73 8.42
CA GLU A 60 7.03 4.96 8.91
C GLU A 60 7.15 4.75 10.44
N GLU A 61 6.14 5.14 11.21
CA GLU A 61 6.17 5.03 12.67
C GLU A 61 6.00 3.57 13.17
N TYR A 62 5.25 2.74 12.45
CA TYR A 62 4.78 1.44 12.97
C TYR A 62 5.23 0.21 12.19
N PHE A 63 5.72 0.36 10.95
CA PHE A 63 5.98 -0.78 10.05
C PHE A 63 7.31 -0.75 9.29
N ASP A 64 8.03 0.37 9.27
CA ASP A 64 9.39 0.47 8.70
C ASP A 64 10.52 0.05 9.66
#